data_AF-A0A2K0TW80-F1
#
_entry.id   AF-A0A2K0TW80-F1
#
_cell.length_a   1.000
_cell.length_b   1.000
_cell.length_c   1.000
_cell.angle_alpha   90.00
_cell.angle_beta   90.00
_cell.angle_gamma   90.00
#
_symmetry.space_group_name_H-M   'P 1'
#
loop_
_entity.id
_entity.type
_entity.pdbx_description
1 polymer ?
#
loop_
_entity_poly.entity_id
_entity_poly.type
_entity_poly.pdbx_seq_one_letter_code
_entity_poly.pdbx_strand_id
1 'polypeptide(L)' 'MPREAEPSLSERTFTLQAIGEGLRLDGRKLDQFRSLELSFGDDYGVADVKLGKTRQVQFISDIPHTAA' A
#
# COMPACT_ATOMS: atom_id res chain seq x y z
N MET A 1 -13.25 10.17 -16.50
CA MET A 1 -12.39 9.22 -15.77
C MET A 1 -12.49 7.88 -16.49
N PRO A 2 -11.38 7.18 -16.79
CA PRO A 2 -11.46 5.83 -17.35
C PRO A 2 -12.31 4.95 -16.43
N ARG A 3 -13.17 4.10 -16.97
CA ARG A 3 -13.92 3.14 -16.14
C ARG A 3 -12.91 2.18 -15.51
N GLU A 4 -13.03 1.98 -14.21
CA GLU A 4 -12.32 0.90 -13.53
C GLU A 4 -12.75 -0.46 -14.13
N ALA A 5 -11.81 -1.40 -14.20
CA ALA A 5 -12.10 -2.73 -14.71
C ALA A 5 -13.05 -3.44 -13.72
N GLU A 6 -14.23 -3.83 -14.19
CA GLU A 6 -15.11 -4.66 -13.38
C GLU A 6 -14.52 -6.07 -13.26
N PRO A 7 -14.43 -6.63 -12.03
CA PRO A 7 -13.90 -7.97 -11.84
C PRO A 7 -14.84 -9.00 -12.48
N SER A 8 -14.25 -10.01 -13.11
CA SER A 8 -15.02 -11.13 -13.67
C SER A 8 -15.70 -11.96 -12.56
N LEU A 9 -16.78 -12.67 -12.92
CA LEU A 9 -17.49 -13.57 -11.99
C LEU A 9 -16.56 -14.65 -11.40
N SER A 10 -15.63 -15.17 -12.20
CA SER A 10 -14.65 -16.17 -11.79
C SER A 10 -13.65 -15.60 -10.78
N GLU A 11 -13.09 -14.41 -11.04
CA GLU A 11 -12.16 -13.75 -10.10
C GLU A 11 -12.82 -13.47 -8.75
N ARG A 12 -14.05 -12.96 -8.78
CA ARG A 12 -14.80 -12.67 -7.55
C ARG A 12 -15.07 -13.95 -6.75
N THR A 13 -15.56 -14.99 -7.41
CA THR A 13 -15.91 -16.27 -6.74
C THR A 13 -14.67 -16.94 -6.16
N PHE A 14 -13.59 -17.03 -6.94
CA PHE A 14 -12.32 -17.62 -6.51
C PHE A 14 -11.71 -16.88 -5.32
N THR A 15 -11.70 -15.54 -5.36
CA THR A 15 -11.15 -14.73 -4.27
C THR A 15 -11.94 -14.92 -2.97
N LEU A 16 -13.28 -14.97 -3.06
CA LEU A 16 -14.13 -15.17 -1.89
C LEU A 16 -13.95 -16.57 -1.28
N GLN A 17 -13.82 -17.61 -2.11
CA GLN A 17 -13.54 -18.97 -1.65
C GLN A 17 -12.19 -19.05 -0.94
N ALA A 18 -11.12 -18.51 -1.54
CA ALA A 18 -9.79 -18.49 -0.94
C ALA A 18 -9.77 -17.80 0.43
N ILE A 19 -10.46 -16.66 0.57
CA ILE A 19 -10.58 -15.96 1.85
C ILE A 19 -11.34 -16.80 2.88
N GLY A 20 -12.40 -17.52 2.46
CA GLY A 20 -13.14 -18.45 3.32
C GLY A 20 -12.28 -19.60 3.86
N GLU A 21 -11.28 -20.03 3.09
CA GLU A 21 -10.27 -21.03 3.50
C GLU A 21 -9.09 -20.42 4.28
N GLY A 22 -9.11 -19.10 4.53
CA GLY A 22 -8.04 -18.37 5.21
C GLY A 22 -6.81 -18.11 4.34
N LEU A 23 -6.91 -18.32 3.03
CA LEU A 23 -5.86 -18.09 2.05
C LEU A 23 -5.98 -16.71 1.42
N ARG A 24 -4.84 -16.03 1.32
CA ARG A 24 -4.72 -14.76 0.58
C ARG A 24 -3.95 -15.01 -0.71
N LEU A 25 -4.29 -14.24 -1.75
CA LEU A 25 -3.64 -14.31 -3.07
C LEU A 25 -2.14 -13.98 -3.03
N ASP A 26 -1.69 -13.27 -2.00
CA ASP A 26 -0.28 -12.91 -1.79
C ASP A 26 0.45 -13.85 -0.85
N GLY A 27 -0.17 -14.95 -0.41
CA GLY A 27 0.41 -15.95 0.48
C GLY A 27 0.67 -15.46 1.91
N ARG A 28 0.20 -14.27 2.26
CA ARG A 28 0.37 -13.69 3.59
C ARG A 28 -0.71 -14.17 4.54
N LYS A 29 -0.48 -14.06 5.85
CA LYS A 29 -1.53 -14.27 6.85
C LYS A 29 -2.55 -13.13 6.81
N LEU A 30 -3.76 -13.37 7.35
CA LEU A 30 -4.84 -12.38 7.38
C LEU A 30 -4.45 -11.09 8.12
N ASP A 31 -3.65 -11.23 9.17
CA ASP A 31 -3.14 -10.16 10.04
C ASP A 31 -1.80 -9.56 9.60
N GLN A 32 -1.18 -10.09 8.54
CA GLN A 32 0.15 -9.68 8.11
C GLN A 32 0.11 -8.45 7.18
N PHE A 33 0.81 -7.40 7.56
CA PHE A 33 1.01 -6.21 6.73
C PHE A 33 1.97 -6.47 5.55
N ARG A 34 1.94 -5.60 4.51
CA ARG A 34 2.92 -5.66 3.42
C ARG A 34 4.24 -5.09 3.93
N SER A 35 5.34 -5.46 3.27
CA SER A 35 6.65 -4.86 3.57
C SER A 35 6.54 -3.34 3.45
N LEU A 36 6.98 -2.65 4.50
CA LEU A 36 7.06 -1.20 4.56
C LEU A 36 8.51 -0.80 4.23
N GLU A 37 8.69 -0.08 3.13
CA GLU A 37 9.96 0.55 2.80
C GLU A 37 9.76 2.06 2.90
N LEU A 38 10.69 2.70 3.59
CA LEU A 38 10.65 4.14 3.80
C LEU A 38 11.98 4.73 3.33
N SER A 39 11.91 5.72 2.45
CA SER A 39 13.07 6.38 1.88
C SER A 39 12.89 7.88 2.03
N PHE A 40 13.88 8.54 2.62
CA PHE A 40 13.90 9.99 2.76
C PHE A 40 14.67 10.60 1.59
N GLY A 41 14.15 11.70 1.05
CA GLY A 41 14.83 12.46 -0.01
C GLY A 41 15.97 13.32 0.54
N ASP A 42 16.64 14.04 -0.37
CA ASP A 42 17.74 14.95 -0.03
C ASP A 42 17.26 16.20 0.74
N ASP A 43 15.99 16.58 0.56
CA ASP A 43 15.36 17.73 1.22
C ASP A 43 14.57 17.32 2.48
N TYR A 44 14.64 18.17 3.51
CA TYR A 44 13.80 18.03 4.70
C TYR A 44 12.32 18.11 4.31
N GLY A 45 11.54 17.12 4.77
CA GLY A 45 10.10 17.05 4.51
C GLY A 45 9.69 16.19 3.33
N VAL A 46 10.63 15.52 2.66
CA VAL A 46 10.34 14.55 1.60
C VAL A 46 10.43 13.12 2.14
N ALA A 47 9.31 12.40 2.09
CA ALA A 47 9.25 10.98 2.44
C ALA A 47 8.58 10.17 1.32
N ASP A 48 9.27 9.15 0.84
CA ASP A 48 8.75 8.11 -0.05
C ASP A 48 8.43 6.88 0.79
N VAL A 49 7.16 6.47 0.77
CA VAL A 49 6.63 5.35 1.54
C VAL A 49 6.11 4.31 0.57
N LYS A 50 6.65 3.10 0.62
CA LYS A 50 6.17 1.94 -0.14
C LYS A 50 5.60 0.90 0.81
N LEU A 51 4.36 0.52 0.56
CA LEU A 51 3.67 -0.57 1.23
C LEU A 51 3.41 -1.69 0.22
N GLY A 52 4.45 -2.49 -0.04
CA GLY A 52 4.51 -3.44 -1.15
C GLY A 52 4.38 -2.75 -2.51
N LYS A 53 3.28 -2.98 -3.24
CA LYS A 53 3.04 -2.36 -4.57
C LYS A 53 2.45 -0.95 -4.48
N THR A 54 1.98 -0.53 -3.30
CA THR A 54 1.44 0.82 -3.09
C THR A 54 2.59 1.76 -2.76
N ARG A 55 2.82 2.79 -3.58
CA ARG A 55 3.82 3.83 -3.32
C ARG A 55 3.11 5.17 -3.11
N GLN A 56 3.53 5.91 -2.09
CA GLN A 56 3.07 7.25 -1.79
C GLN A 56 4.28 8.14 -1.54
N VAL A 57 4.28 9.33 -2.13
CA VAL A 57 5.33 10.33 -1.91
C VAL A 57 4.67 11.52 -1.25
N GLN A 58 5.16 11.91 -0.08
CA GLN A 58 4.65 13.03 0.68
C GLN A 58 5.70 14.11 0.82
N PHE A 59 5.25 15.35 0.65
CA PHE A 59 6.03 16.56 0.84
C PHE A 59 5.38 17.36 1.98
N ILE A 60 6.19 17.80 2.95
CA ILE A 60 5.77 18.66 4.05
C ILE A 60 6.48 20.01 3.87
N SER A 61 5.71 21.06 3.59
CA SER A 61 6.23 22.41 3.34
C SER A 61 6.46 23.23 4.61
N ASP A 62 5.68 22.98 5.66
CA ASP A 62 5.79 23.68 6.95
C ASP A 62 6.42 22.75 8.00
N ILE A 63 7.75 22.69 7.99
CA ILE A 63 8.50 22.09 9.09
C ILE A 63 8.93 23.22 10.01
N PRO A 64 8.44 23.30 11.26
CA PRO A 64 8.89 24.32 12.19
C PRO A 64 10.40 24.17 12.41
N HIS A 65 11.15 25.24 12.17
CA HIS A 65 12.61 25.31 12.26
C HIS A 65 13.19 25.16 13.68
N THR A 66 12.41 24.68 14.66
CA THR A 66 12.83 24.62 16.07
C THR A 66 12.89 23.18 16.56
N ALA A 67 14.10 22.61 16.50
CA ALA A 67 14.60 21.63 17.46
C ALA A 67 16.12 21.49 17.26
N ALA A 68 16.87 22.47 17.75
CA ALA A 68 18.29 22.35 18.09
C ALA A 68 18.48 22.99 19.47
#